data_AF-A0A6J8DHR3-F1
#
_entry.id   AF-A0A6J8DHR3-F1
#
_cell.length_a   1.000
_cell.length_b   1.000
_cell.length_c   1.000
_cell.angle_alpha   90.00
_cell.angle_beta   90.00
_cell.angle_gamma   90.00
#
_symmetry.space_group_name_H-M   'P 1'
#
loop_
_entity.id
_entity.type
_entity.pdbx_description
1 polymer ?
#
loop_
_entity_poly.entity_id
_entity_poly.type
_entity_poly.pdbx_seq_one_letter_code
_entity_poly.pdbx_strand_id
1 'polypeptide(L)'
;MKQLHRLEAWRQNLHYTLSLDQNFAAFLVDGFTWLKKTNANPLRGIAGDGEEVAEANRRTATQKCTHLDLMLGQIVNYYPIISRNTIIKNSTSINSIWQSIRLHYGFQSTGGHFLDFNSIFLEPNERPEDLFQRLASFIENNLLCAGGNIHHYGEVPEVDEELSPSLENLIVLTWLRLINRDLPNLVKQRYGTELRSKTLASLKPEISQALDSLLDEIHSATDAKVYGRQ
;
A
#
# COMPACT_ATOMS: atom_id res chain seq x y z
N MET A 1 9.67 -2.72 -6.36
CA MET A 1 9.51 -1.40 -5.69
C MET A 1 9.40 -0.21 -6.67
N LYS A 2 10.39 0.10 -7.53
CA LYS A 2 10.36 1.29 -8.43
C LYS A 2 9.14 1.39 -9.38
N GLN A 3 8.49 0.27 -9.73
CA GLN A 3 7.32 0.28 -10.61
C GLN A 3 5.99 0.55 -9.87
N LEU A 4 5.87 0.17 -8.60
CA LEU A 4 4.66 0.35 -7.80
C LEU A 4 4.45 1.81 -7.41
N HIS A 5 5.50 2.48 -6.90
CA HIS A 5 5.43 3.91 -6.57
C HIS A 5 5.06 4.77 -7.79
N ARG A 6 5.54 4.39 -8.99
CA ARG A 6 5.12 5.03 -10.25
C ARG A 6 3.65 4.78 -10.56
N LEU A 7 3.16 3.57 -10.33
CA LEU A 7 1.75 3.21 -10.54
C LEU A 7 0.83 3.99 -9.58
N GLU A 8 1.24 4.17 -8.32
CA GLU A 8 0.45 4.88 -7.30
C GLU A 8 0.46 6.40 -7.47
N ALA A 9 1.62 7.00 -7.73
CA ALA A 9 1.71 8.41 -8.09
C ALA A 9 0.87 8.72 -9.35
N TRP A 10 0.87 7.78 -10.30
CA TRP A 10 0.09 7.91 -11.52
C TRP A 10 -1.42 7.64 -11.29
N ARG A 11 -1.81 6.74 -10.38
CA ARG A 11 -3.20 6.59 -9.92
C ARG A 11 -3.72 7.91 -9.38
N GLN A 12 -2.95 8.59 -8.52
CA GLN A 12 -3.34 9.88 -7.95
C GLN A 12 -3.50 10.94 -9.04
N ASN A 13 -2.60 10.96 -10.02
CA ASN A 13 -2.70 11.86 -11.17
C ASN A 13 -3.93 11.59 -12.05
N LEU A 14 -4.23 10.32 -12.34
CA LEU A 14 -5.39 9.91 -13.11
C LEU A 14 -6.69 10.27 -12.36
N HIS A 15 -6.76 9.98 -11.06
CA HIS A 15 -7.92 10.32 -10.24
C HIS A 15 -8.17 11.83 -10.22
N TYR A 16 -7.12 12.62 -10.00
CA TYR A 16 -7.19 14.07 -10.10
C TYR A 16 -7.71 14.53 -11.47
N THR A 17 -7.12 14.04 -12.57
CA THR A 17 -7.50 14.42 -13.94
C THR A 17 -8.96 14.10 -14.24
N LEU A 18 -9.45 12.92 -13.84
CA LEU A 18 -10.85 12.54 -14.03
C LEU A 18 -11.78 13.37 -13.15
N SER A 19 -11.35 13.76 -11.94
CA SER A 19 -12.16 14.56 -11.01
C SER A 19 -12.43 15.98 -11.47
N LEU A 20 -11.60 16.53 -12.39
CA LEU A 20 -11.79 17.86 -12.95
C LEU A 20 -13.05 17.93 -13.84
N ASP A 21 -13.52 16.79 -14.38
CA ASP A 21 -14.78 16.72 -15.09
C ASP A 21 -15.94 16.45 -14.12
N GLN A 22 -16.85 17.42 -14.00
CA GLN A 22 -18.06 17.32 -13.16
C GLN A 22 -19.01 16.18 -13.58
N ASN A 23 -18.87 15.65 -14.79
CA ASN A 23 -19.60 14.48 -15.24
C ASN A 23 -19.06 13.18 -14.64
N PHE A 24 -17.79 13.16 -14.20
CA PHE A 24 -17.11 11.98 -13.68
C PHE A 24 -16.93 12.03 -12.16
N ALA A 25 -16.81 13.22 -11.57
CA ALA A 25 -16.53 13.41 -10.15
C ALA A 25 -17.41 12.56 -9.22
N ALA A 26 -18.71 12.44 -9.52
CA ALA A 26 -19.65 11.63 -8.74
C ALA A 26 -19.31 10.13 -8.67
N PHE A 27 -18.65 9.58 -9.70
CA PHE A 27 -18.24 8.17 -9.76
C PHE A 27 -16.91 7.89 -9.04
N LEU A 28 -16.17 8.96 -8.69
CA LEU A 28 -14.85 8.88 -8.07
C LEU A 28 -14.90 9.02 -6.54
N VAL A 29 -16.08 9.29 -5.98
CA VAL A 29 -16.32 9.38 -4.53
C VAL A 29 -16.18 8.00 -3.91
N ASP A 30 -15.57 7.93 -2.74
CA ASP A 30 -15.41 6.69 -1.99
C ASP A 30 -16.76 6.04 -1.69
N GLY A 31 -16.85 4.73 -1.91
CA GLY A 31 -18.06 3.95 -1.72
C GLY A 31 -19.07 4.00 -2.87
N PHE A 32 -18.86 4.83 -3.91
CA PHE A 32 -19.73 4.79 -5.10
C PHE A 32 -19.54 3.46 -5.84
N THR A 33 -20.64 2.76 -6.12
CA THR A 33 -20.65 1.46 -6.80
C THR A 33 -21.65 1.43 -7.94
N TRP A 34 -21.40 0.55 -8.91
CA TRP A 34 -22.28 0.26 -10.03
C TRP A 34 -22.31 -1.24 -10.33
N LEU A 35 -23.32 -1.69 -11.07
CA LEU A 35 -23.45 -3.09 -11.48
C LEU A 35 -22.68 -3.37 -12.78
N LYS A 36 -22.36 -4.64 -13.00
CA LYS A 36 -21.77 -5.11 -14.26
C LYS A 36 -22.69 -4.80 -15.44
N LYS A 37 -22.12 -4.37 -16.57
CA LYS A 37 -22.89 -4.13 -17.80
C LYS A 37 -23.25 -5.47 -18.44
N THR A 38 -24.53 -5.78 -18.41
CA THR A 38 -25.11 -6.98 -19.02
C THR A 38 -26.34 -6.59 -19.82
N ASN A 39 -26.85 -7.49 -20.66
CA ASN A 39 -28.10 -7.25 -21.39
C ASN A 39 -29.28 -7.04 -20.43
N ALA A 40 -29.27 -7.70 -19.27
CA ALA A 40 -30.28 -7.52 -18.22
C ALA A 40 -30.12 -6.20 -17.44
N ASN A 41 -28.89 -5.69 -17.32
CA ASN A 41 -28.58 -4.46 -16.59
C ASN A 41 -27.78 -3.47 -17.47
N PRO A 42 -28.39 -2.89 -18.52
CA PRO A 42 -27.69 -2.01 -19.46
C PRO A 42 -27.24 -0.69 -18.81
N LEU A 43 -27.99 -0.22 -17.80
CA LEU A 43 -27.74 1.02 -17.06
C LEU A 43 -26.93 0.82 -15.77
N ARG A 44 -26.44 -0.40 -15.52
CA ARG A 44 -25.55 -0.69 -14.37
C ARG A 44 -26.14 -0.32 -13.00
N GLY A 45 -27.47 -0.33 -12.87
CA GLY A 45 -28.15 0.06 -11.63
C GLY A 45 -28.08 1.57 -11.31
N ILE A 46 -27.63 2.41 -12.26
CA ILE A 46 -27.54 3.86 -12.07
C ILE A 46 -28.93 4.47 -12.18
N ALA A 47 -29.31 5.25 -11.16
CA ALA A 47 -30.51 6.07 -11.16
C ALA A 47 -30.23 7.49 -11.69
N GLY A 48 -31.26 8.12 -12.27
CA GLY A 48 -31.22 9.54 -12.61
C GLY A 48 -31.14 10.43 -11.37
N ASP A 49 -30.85 11.70 -11.55
CA ASP A 49 -30.99 12.71 -10.50
C ASP A 49 -32.48 12.89 -10.13
N GLY A 50 -32.76 13.06 -8.84
CA GLY A 50 -34.10 13.35 -8.35
C GLY A 50 -34.46 14.83 -8.47
N GLU A 51 -35.57 15.20 -7.83
CA GLU A 51 -36.12 16.55 -7.90
C GLU A 51 -35.29 17.59 -7.14
N GLU A 52 -34.42 17.12 -6.23
CA GLU A 52 -33.45 17.92 -5.49
C GLU A 52 -32.41 18.62 -6.37
N VAL A 53 -32.18 18.13 -7.59
CA VAL A 53 -31.33 18.79 -8.58
C VAL A 53 -32.18 19.70 -9.45
N ALA A 54 -31.73 20.95 -9.61
CA ALA A 54 -32.35 21.93 -10.49
C ALA A 54 -32.53 21.35 -11.90
N GLU A 55 -33.71 21.56 -12.50
CA GLU A 55 -34.10 20.93 -13.77
C GLU A 55 -33.06 21.11 -14.89
N ALA A 56 -32.45 22.29 -14.97
CA ALA A 56 -31.41 22.61 -15.96
C ALA A 56 -30.14 21.75 -15.84
N ASN A 57 -29.88 21.17 -14.66
CA ASN A 57 -28.69 20.36 -14.37
C ASN A 57 -29.02 18.87 -14.15
N ARG A 58 -30.31 18.50 -14.17
CA ARG A 58 -30.77 17.14 -13.87
C ARG A 58 -30.35 16.18 -14.98
N ARG A 59 -29.72 15.06 -14.60
CA ARG A 59 -29.30 14.02 -15.54
C ARG A 59 -30.15 12.78 -15.40
N THR A 60 -30.54 12.21 -16.54
CA THR A 60 -31.20 10.90 -16.61
C THR A 60 -30.22 9.77 -16.27
N ALA A 61 -30.76 8.61 -15.90
CA ALA A 61 -29.98 7.39 -15.71
C ALA A 61 -29.11 7.05 -16.93
N THR A 62 -29.66 7.24 -18.14
CA THR A 62 -28.95 7.01 -19.40
C THR A 62 -27.78 7.98 -19.58
N GLN A 63 -27.96 9.28 -19.32
CA GLN A 63 -26.88 10.26 -19.41
C GLN A 63 -25.76 9.95 -18.43
N LYS A 64 -26.09 9.63 -17.17
CA LYS A 64 -25.09 9.23 -16.17
C LYS A 64 -24.37 7.94 -16.59
N CYS A 65 -25.09 6.93 -17.10
CA CYS A 65 -24.46 5.71 -17.59
C CYS A 65 -23.52 5.97 -18.78
N THR A 66 -23.87 6.89 -19.67
CA THR A 66 -22.98 7.33 -20.77
C THR A 66 -21.73 8.00 -20.22
N HIS A 67 -21.85 8.88 -19.22
CA HIS A 67 -20.69 9.51 -18.58
C HIS A 67 -19.79 8.47 -17.90
N LEU A 68 -20.36 7.48 -17.22
CA LEU A 68 -19.59 6.36 -16.66
C LEU A 68 -18.85 5.60 -17.77
N ASP A 69 -19.51 5.26 -18.87
CA ASP A 69 -18.87 4.56 -19.99
C ASP A 69 -17.72 5.38 -20.61
N LEU A 70 -17.85 6.71 -20.70
CA LEU A 70 -16.78 7.61 -21.15
C LEU A 70 -15.59 7.63 -20.17
N MET A 71 -15.85 7.76 -18.87
CA MET A 71 -14.82 7.73 -17.83
C MET A 71 -14.06 6.40 -17.86
N LEU A 72 -14.78 5.27 -17.90
CA LEU A 72 -14.17 3.94 -18.01
C LEU A 72 -13.38 3.80 -19.31
N GLY A 73 -13.87 4.38 -20.41
CA GLY A 73 -13.17 4.44 -21.69
C GLY A 73 -11.84 5.18 -21.61
N GLN A 74 -11.79 6.31 -20.88
CA GLN A 74 -10.54 7.03 -20.62
C GLN A 74 -9.58 6.17 -19.82
N ILE A 75 -10.04 5.54 -18.72
CA ILE A 75 -9.21 4.64 -17.90
C ILE A 75 -8.63 3.49 -18.73
N VAL A 76 -9.39 2.90 -19.66
CA VAL A 76 -8.87 1.84 -20.54
C VAL A 76 -7.74 2.33 -21.43
N ASN A 77 -7.82 3.54 -21.97
CA ASN A 77 -6.77 4.08 -22.85
C ASN A 77 -5.44 4.26 -22.09
N TYR A 78 -5.54 4.50 -20.80
CA TYR A 78 -4.42 4.57 -19.87
C TYR A 78 -3.85 3.18 -19.50
N TYR A 79 -4.64 2.10 -19.64
CA TYR A 79 -4.24 0.71 -19.36
C TYR A 79 -4.53 -0.25 -20.54
N PRO A 80 -3.84 -0.11 -21.69
CA PRO A 80 -4.17 -0.85 -22.91
C PRO A 80 -3.93 -2.37 -22.80
N ILE A 81 -3.11 -2.80 -21.84
CA ILE A 81 -2.72 -4.21 -21.68
C ILE A 81 -3.82 -5.01 -20.94
N ILE A 82 -4.64 -4.34 -20.13
CA ILE A 82 -5.76 -4.99 -19.44
C ILE A 82 -6.94 -5.09 -20.40
N SER A 83 -7.63 -6.24 -20.37
CA SER A 83 -8.83 -6.43 -21.17
C SER A 83 -9.83 -5.29 -20.95
N ARG A 84 -10.20 -4.62 -22.04
CA ARG A 84 -11.21 -3.56 -22.04
C ARG A 84 -12.53 -4.02 -21.41
N ASN A 85 -12.89 -5.29 -21.54
CA ASN A 85 -14.11 -5.83 -20.90
C ASN A 85 -14.00 -5.91 -19.38
N THR A 86 -12.80 -6.13 -18.83
CA THR A 86 -12.57 -6.13 -17.37
C THR A 86 -12.91 -4.77 -16.78
N ILE A 87 -12.44 -3.69 -17.42
CA ILE A 87 -12.64 -2.33 -16.94
C ILE A 87 -14.03 -1.81 -17.30
N ILE A 88 -14.49 -2.00 -18.54
CA ILE A 88 -15.77 -1.45 -18.98
C ILE A 88 -16.93 -2.31 -18.48
N LYS A 89 -16.95 -3.62 -18.74
CA LYS A 89 -18.16 -4.43 -18.47
C LYS A 89 -18.21 -5.02 -17.07
N ASN A 90 -17.06 -5.47 -16.55
CA ASN A 90 -17.01 -6.31 -15.37
C ASN A 90 -16.71 -5.56 -14.06
N SER A 91 -16.20 -4.34 -14.14
CA SER A 91 -15.95 -3.50 -12.97
C SER A 91 -17.25 -3.08 -12.30
N THR A 92 -17.18 -2.83 -10.99
CA THR A 92 -18.31 -2.41 -10.15
C THR A 92 -17.99 -1.19 -9.29
N SER A 93 -16.74 -0.71 -9.34
CA SER A 93 -16.25 0.49 -8.66
C SER A 93 -14.87 0.87 -9.20
N ILE A 94 -14.40 2.09 -8.93
CA ILE A 94 -13.00 2.49 -9.18
C ILE A 94 -12.02 1.57 -8.47
N ASN A 95 -12.33 1.17 -7.24
CA ASN A 95 -11.51 0.23 -6.47
C ASN A 95 -11.40 -1.14 -7.16
N SER A 96 -12.49 -1.67 -7.72
CA SER A 96 -12.44 -2.94 -8.48
C SER A 96 -11.55 -2.87 -9.72
N ILE A 97 -11.51 -1.71 -10.39
CA ILE A 97 -10.63 -1.47 -11.55
C ILE A 97 -9.18 -1.44 -11.08
N TRP A 98 -8.91 -0.73 -10.00
CA TRP A 98 -7.58 -0.65 -9.41
C TRP A 98 -7.05 -2.02 -8.99
N GLN A 99 -7.88 -2.84 -8.36
CA GLN A 99 -7.52 -4.22 -8.01
C GLN A 99 -7.22 -5.05 -9.26
N SER A 100 -8.01 -4.88 -10.33
CA SER A 100 -7.75 -5.54 -11.63
C SER A 100 -6.43 -5.11 -12.27
N ILE A 101 -6.03 -3.84 -12.09
CA ILE A 101 -4.74 -3.33 -12.55
C ILE A 101 -3.60 -3.90 -11.72
N ARG A 102 -3.71 -3.88 -10.39
CA ARG A 102 -2.72 -4.47 -9.49
C ARG A 102 -2.52 -5.95 -9.78
N LEU A 103 -3.61 -6.69 -10.00
CA LEU A 103 -3.62 -8.08 -10.46
C LEU A 103 -2.76 -8.30 -11.69
N HIS A 104 -3.02 -7.51 -12.74
CA HIS A 104 -2.36 -7.69 -14.03
C HIS A 104 -0.85 -7.48 -13.97
N TYR A 105 -0.38 -6.48 -13.22
CA TYR A 105 1.04 -6.18 -13.08
C TYR A 105 1.75 -7.02 -11.99
N GLY A 106 1.08 -8.02 -11.41
CA GLY A 106 1.65 -8.85 -10.36
C GLY A 106 1.87 -8.11 -9.04
N PHE A 107 1.21 -6.96 -8.83
CA PHE A 107 1.16 -6.25 -7.55
C PHE A 107 0.12 -6.84 -6.59
N GLN A 108 -0.38 -8.04 -6.86
CA GLN A 108 -1.01 -8.82 -5.81
C GLN A 108 0.10 -9.19 -4.83
N SER A 109 -0.02 -8.68 -3.61
CA SER A 109 0.54 -9.35 -2.44
C SER A 109 -0.07 -10.75 -2.43
N THR A 110 0.57 -11.71 -3.12
CA THR A 110 0.22 -13.12 -2.95
C THR A 110 0.73 -13.53 -1.57
N GLY A 111 0.10 -14.51 -0.92
CA GLY A 111 0.67 -15.06 0.32
C GLY A 111 2.12 -15.54 0.13
N GLY A 112 2.50 -15.91 -1.10
CA GLY A 112 3.89 -16.23 -1.47
C GLY A 112 4.81 -15.01 -1.53
N HIS A 113 4.33 -13.84 -1.98
CA HIS A 113 5.15 -12.63 -2.03
C HIS A 113 5.67 -12.23 -0.65
N PHE A 114 4.91 -12.48 0.42
CA PHE A 114 5.35 -12.21 1.79
C PHE A 114 6.66 -12.95 2.14
N LEU A 115 6.93 -14.12 1.53
CA LEU A 115 8.18 -14.86 1.73
C LEU A 115 9.41 -14.12 1.17
N ASP A 116 9.22 -13.23 0.19
CA ASP A 116 10.29 -12.40 -0.38
C ASP A 116 10.86 -11.41 0.64
N PHE A 117 10.17 -11.18 1.77
CA PHE A 117 10.69 -10.40 2.90
C PHE A 117 12.04 -10.93 3.38
N ASN A 118 12.24 -12.25 3.32
CA ASN A 118 13.48 -12.90 3.72
C ASN A 118 14.68 -12.53 2.82
N SER A 119 14.41 -12.02 1.61
CA SER A 119 15.45 -11.59 0.67
C SER A 119 15.84 -10.12 0.85
N ILE A 120 15.27 -9.41 1.83
CA ILE A 120 15.65 -8.04 2.16
C ILE A 120 16.85 -8.05 3.12
N PHE A 121 17.97 -7.50 2.67
CA PHE A 121 19.18 -7.28 3.46
C PHE A 121 19.76 -5.90 3.18
N LEU A 122 20.68 -5.42 4.04
CA LEU A 122 21.41 -4.17 3.83
C LEU A 122 22.34 -4.30 2.61
N GLU A 123 22.14 -3.49 1.59
CA GLU A 123 22.95 -3.51 0.37
C GLU A 123 24.29 -2.76 0.56
N PRO A 124 25.34 -3.10 -0.23
CA PRO A 124 26.60 -2.35 -0.19
C PRO A 124 26.39 -0.87 -0.48
N ASN A 125 26.89 0.00 0.39
CA ASN A 125 26.74 1.47 0.35
C ASN A 125 25.31 1.99 0.53
N GLU A 126 24.37 1.14 0.95
CA GLU A 126 23.05 1.59 1.33
C GLU A 126 23.05 2.21 2.72
N ARG A 127 22.29 3.29 2.90
CA ARG A 127 22.09 3.86 4.23
C ARG A 127 21.15 2.96 5.03
N PRO A 128 21.40 2.74 6.33
CA PRO A 128 20.47 2.02 7.20
C PRO A 128 19.03 2.55 7.12
N GLU A 129 18.84 3.86 6.93
CA GLU A 129 17.50 4.43 6.75
C GLU A 129 16.79 3.90 5.49
N ASP A 130 17.50 3.75 4.37
CA ASP A 130 16.91 3.26 3.13
C ASP A 130 16.45 1.80 3.29
N LEU A 131 17.21 0.98 4.04
CA LEU A 131 16.81 -0.36 4.43
C LEU A 131 15.51 -0.34 5.25
N PHE A 132 15.39 0.55 6.23
CA PHE A 132 14.15 0.70 7.02
C PHE A 132 12.96 1.03 6.12
N GLN A 133 13.12 1.98 5.19
CA GLN A 133 12.06 2.35 4.24
C GLN A 133 11.65 1.18 3.33
N ARG A 134 12.61 0.35 2.90
CA ARG A 134 12.31 -0.87 2.13
C ARG A 134 11.53 -1.90 2.94
N LEU A 135 11.89 -2.11 4.21
CA LEU A 135 11.17 -3.02 5.11
C LEU A 135 9.75 -2.53 5.39
N ALA A 136 9.59 -1.24 5.74
CA ALA A 136 8.30 -0.63 6.01
C ALA A 136 7.40 -0.69 4.77
N SER A 137 7.90 -0.24 3.62
CA SER A 137 7.15 -0.28 2.37
C SER A 137 6.78 -1.71 1.97
N PHE A 138 7.66 -2.70 2.18
CA PHE A 138 7.31 -4.08 1.90
C PHE A 138 6.12 -4.53 2.75
N ILE A 139 6.13 -4.25 4.05
CA ILE A 139 5.03 -4.63 4.95
C ILE A 139 3.73 -3.90 4.58
N GLU A 140 3.78 -2.58 4.38
CA GLU A 140 2.62 -1.77 3.96
C GLU A 140 1.97 -2.32 2.68
N ASN A 141 2.78 -2.75 1.71
CA ASN A 141 2.28 -3.34 0.46
C ASN A 141 1.67 -4.74 0.63
N ASN A 142 1.92 -5.40 1.77
CA ASN A 142 1.40 -6.72 2.08
C ASN A 142 0.30 -6.70 3.16
N LEU A 143 -0.11 -5.52 3.64
CA LEU A 143 -1.29 -5.38 4.47
C LEU A 143 -2.53 -5.82 3.69
N LEU A 144 -3.43 -6.54 4.36
CA LEU A 144 -4.65 -7.05 3.75
C LEU A 144 -5.64 -5.92 3.47
N CYS A 145 -6.42 -6.03 2.39
CA CYS A 145 -7.46 -5.07 2.06
C CYS A 145 -8.83 -5.74 1.96
N ALA A 146 -9.90 -5.03 2.29
CA ALA A 146 -11.27 -5.54 2.24
C ALA A 146 -11.74 -5.95 0.83
N GLY A 147 -11.06 -5.44 -0.20
CA GLY A 147 -11.25 -5.82 -1.61
C GLY A 147 -10.10 -6.64 -2.20
N GLY A 148 -9.20 -7.17 -1.37
CA GLY A 148 -8.08 -7.99 -1.79
C GLY A 148 -8.49 -9.43 -2.13
N ASN A 149 -7.59 -10.15 -2.82
CA ASN A 149 -7.81 -11.56 -3.15
C ASN A 149 -7.18 -12.53 -2.15
N ILE A 150 -6.63 -12.01 -1.04
CA ILE A 150 -5.98 -12.81 -0.01
C ILE A 150 -6.95 -13.01 1.14
N HIS A 151 -7.13 -14.28 1.48
CA HIS A 151 -7.98 -14.70 2.57
C HIS A 151 -7.09 -15.03 3.77
N HIS A 152 -7.45 -14.53 4.94
CA HIS A 152 -6.83 -14.90 6.21
C HIS A 152 -7.69 -15.96 6.88
N TYR A 153 -7.16 -17.17 7.06
CA TYR A 153 -7.93 -18.32 7.56
C TYR A 153 -9.22 -18.62 6.78
N GLY A 154 -9.21 -18.34 5.47
CA GLY A 154 -10.37 -18.53 4.59
C GLY A 154 -11.34 -17.35 4.56
N GLU A 155 -11.15 -16.35 5.42
CA GLU A 155 -11.99 -15.16 5.51
C GLU A 155 -11.38 -14.00 4.72
N VAL A 156 -12.24 -13.25 4.03
CA VAL A 156 -11.85 -11.99 3.39
C VAL A 156 -11.93 -10.89 4.46
N PRO A 157 -10.91 -10.03 4.61
CA PRO A 157 -10.99 -8.90 5.53
C PRO A 157 -12.25 -8.05 5.28
N GLU A 158 -12.90 -7.60 6.34
CA GLU A 158 -14.04 -6.67 6.22
C GLU A 158 -13.59 -5.21 6.04
N VAL A 159 -12.41 -4.89 6.57
CA VAL A 159 -11.79 -3.57 6.53
C VAL A 159 -10.33 -3.68 6.07
N ASP A 160 -9.78 -2.60 5.55
CA ASP A 160 -8.37 -2.53 5.21
C ASP A 160 -7.52 -2.61 6.49
N GLU A 161 -6.49 -3.47 6.47
CA GLU A 161 -5.57 -3.64 7.57
C GLU A 161 -4.69 -2.39 7.71
N GLU A 162 -4.53 -1.94 8.96
CA GLU A 162 -3.63 -0.85 9.31
C GLU A 162 -2.34 -1.40 9.92
N LEU A 163 -1.24 -0.67 9.71
CA LEU A 163 0.05 -1.03 10.29
C LEU A 163 -0.02 -0.92 11.83
N SER A 164 -0.15 -2.07 12.51
CA SER A 164 -0.29 -2.08 13.96
C SER A 164 1.03 -1.76 14.68
N PRO A 165 0.99 -1.23 15.92
CA PRO A 165 2.20 -0.97 16.72
C PRO A 165 3.09 -2.20 16.92
N SER A 166 2.52 -3.41 16.96
CA SER A 166 3.28 -4.65 17.07
C SER A 166 4.06 -4.95 15.79
N LEU A 167 3.47 -4.65 14.63
CA LEU A 167 4.11 -4.84 13.34
C LEU A 167 5.19 -3.78 13.08
N GLU A 168 4.96 -2.54 13.51
CA GLU A 168 6.00 -1.49 13.54
C GLU A 168 7.22 -1.92 14.38
N ASN A 169 6.98 -2.49 15.58
CA ASN A 169 8.05 -3.03 16.43
C ASN A 169 8.84 -4.15 15.73
N LEU A 170 8.16 -5.04 15.00
CA LEU A 170 8.80 -6.12 14.24
C LEU A 170 9.64 -5.59 13.06
N ILE A 171 9.18 -4.53 12.39
CA ILE A 171 9.96 -3.85 11.34
C ILE A 171 11.25 -3.30 11.94
N VAL A 172 11.17 -2.54 13.04
CA VAL A 172 12.36 -1.96 13.68
C VAL A 172 13.30 -3.02 14.23
N LEU A 173 12.79 -4.08 14.87
CA LEU A 173 13.62 -5.18 15.32
C LEU A 173 14.34 -5.88 14.15
N THR A 174 13.65 -6.07 13.03
CA THR A 174 14.24 -6.67 11.83
C THR A 174 15.30 -5.77 11.22
N TRP A 175 15.03 -4.47 11.13
CA TRP A 175 15.99 -3.46 10.71
C TRP A 175 17.28 -3.52 11.53
N LEU A 176 17.18 -3.53 12.87
CA LEU A 176 18.35 -3.64 13.75
C LEU A 176 19.15 -4.93 13.48
N ARG A 177 18.48 -6.08 13.38
CA ARG A 177 19.12 -7.38 13.13
C ARG A 177 19.86 -7.44 11.79
N LEU A 178 19.32 -6.79 10.75
CA LEU A 178 19.90 -6.78 9.41
C LEU A 178 21.10 -5.83 9.29
N ILE A 179 21.16 -4.78 10.13
CA ILE A 179 22.35 -3.92 10.24
C ILE A 179 23.47 -4.66 10.97
N ASN A 180 23.20 -5.13 12.18
CA ASN A 180 24.16 -5.88 12.98
C ASN A 180 23.45 -6.79 13.98
N ARG A 181 23.88 -8.05 14.08
CA ARG A 181 23.23 -9.07 14.92
C ARG A 181 23.22 -8.74 16.42
N ASP A 182 24.19 -7.96 16.91
CA ASP A 182 24.31 -7.59 18.32
C ASP A 182 23.56 -6.29 18.67
N LEU A 183 23.15 -5.53 17.65
CA LEU A 183 22.47 -4.25 17.80
C LEU A 183 21.19 -4.31 18.66
N PRO A 184 20.30 -5.32 18.51
CA PRO A 184 19.13 -5.43 19.38
C PRO A 184 19.47 -5.56 20.87
N ASN A 185 20.54 -6.28 21.20
CA ASN A 185 20.98 -6.45 22.59
C ASN A 185 21.53 -5.13 23.14
N LEU A 186 22.33 -4.42 22.35
CA LEU A 186 22.87 -3.13 22.75
C LEU A 186 21.77 -2.06 22.90
N VAL A 187 20.80 -2.02 21.98
CA VAL A 187 19.63 -1.13 22.08
C VAL A 187 18.82 -1.43 23.35
N LYS A 188 18.60 -2.71 23.68
CA LYS A 188 17.93 -3.10 24.92
C LYS A 188 18.67 -2.63 26.17
N GLN A 189 20.00 -2.63 26.16
CA GLN A 189 20.81 -2.13 27.26
C GLN A 189 20.76 -0.61 27.37
N ARG A 190 20.96 0.10 26.25
CA ARG A 190 21.07 1.56 26.22
C ARG A 190 19.73 2.27 26.46
N TYR A 191 18.64 1.74 25.91
CA TYR A 191 17.30 2.34 25.97
C TYR A 191 16.34 1.59 26.90
N GLY A 192 16.88 0.77 27.82
CA GLY A 192 16.08 -0.10 28.68
C GLY A 192 15.12 0.64 29.62
N THR A 193 15.38 1.92 29.93
CA THR A 193 14.49 2.75 30.75
C THR A 193 13.30 3.24 29.94
N GLU A 194 13.55 3.75 28.73
CA GLU A 194 12.55 4.26 27.79
C GLU A 194 11.63 3.13 27.30
N LEU A 195 12.19 1.95 27.04
CA LEU A 195 11.44 0.75 26.62
C LEU A 195 10.44 0.25 27.67
N ARG A 196 10.44 0.79 28.90
CA ARG A 196 9.40 0.50 29.90
C ARG A 196 8.07 1.17 29.58
N SER A 197 8.08 2.28 28.85
CA SER A 197 6.89 3.10 28.58
C SER A 197 6.71 3.50 27.11
N LYS A 198 7.71 3.24 26.25
CA LYS A 198 7.67 3.48 24.81
C LYS A 198 7.87 2.17 24.04
N THR A 199 7.29 2.10 22.84
CA THR A 199 7.55 0.99 21.92
C THR A 199 8.93 1.14 21.30
N LEU A 200 9.50 0.04 20.78
CA LEU A 200 10.75 0.08 20.02
C LEU A 200 10.60 0.96 18.77
N ALA A 201 9.43 0.89 18.13
CA ALA A 201 9.07 1.75 17.00
C ALA A 201 9.16 3.24 17.35
N SER A 202 8.63 3.65 18.51
CA SER A 202 8.69 5.05 18.97
C SER A 202 10.12 5.53 19.27
N LEU A 203 11.07 4.63 19.51
CA LEU A 203 12.49 4.96 19.76
C LEU A 203 13.36 4.91 18.50
N LYS A 204 12.81 4.51 17.36
CA LYS A 204 13.55 4.41 16.11
C LYS A 204 14.27 5.71 15.72
N PRO A 205 13.68 6.92 15.86
CA PRO A 205 14.39 8.16 15.54
C PRO A 205 15.65 8.35 16.38
N GLU A 206 15.57 8.15 17.70
CA GLU A 206 16.69 8.29 18.62
C GLU A 206 17.75 7.23 18.39
N ILE A 207 17.34 5.98 18.12
CA ILE A 207 18.26 4.89 17.77
C ILE A 207 18.96 5.17 16.45
N SER A 208 18.23 5.66 15.44
CA SER A 208 18.80 6.01 14.13
C SER A 208 19.83 7.13 14.24
N GLN A 209 19.59 8.11 15.10
CA GLN A 209 20.54 9.21 15.34
C GLN A 209 21.82 8.71 16.03
N ALA A 210 21.68 7.73 16.94
CA ALA A 210 22.81 7.16 17.68
C ALA A 210 23.48 5.97 16.96
N LEU A 211 23.06 5.64 15.74
CA LEU A 211 23.40 4.36 15.09
C LEU A 211 24.90 4.18 14.89
N ASP A 212 25.61 5.20 14.40
CA ASP A 212 27.06 5.12 14.18
C ASP A 212 27.80 4.90 15.51
N SER A 213 27.41 5.61 16.57
CA SER A 213 27.96 5.41 17.93
C SER A 213 27.69 4.01 18.48
N LEU A 214 26.52 3.44 18.20
CA LEU A 214 26.18 2.07 18.59
C LEU A 214 27.04 1.05 17.86
N LEU A 215 27.30 1.28 16.57
CA LEU A 215 28.15 0.41 15.75
C LEU A 215 29.61 0.49 16.19
N ASP A 216 30.13 1.68 16.48
CA ASP A 216 31.50 1.87 16.98
C ASP A 216 31.72 1.13 18.32
N GLU A 217 30.73 1.14 19.21
CA GLU A 217 30.77 0.40 20.47
C GLU A 217 30.85 -1.12 20.23
N ILE A 218 30.07 -1.65 19.29
CA ILE A 218 30.09 -3.07 18.93
C ILE A 218 31.46 -3.47 18.37
N HIS A 219 32.03 -2.67 17.46
CA HIS A 219 33.36 -2.93 16.91
C HIS A 219 34.43 -2.92 18.01
N SER A 220 34.41 -1.91 18.88
CA SER A 220 35.36 -1.77 19.99
C SER A 220 35.29 -2.96 20.97
N ALA A 221 34.08 -3.42 21.30
CA ALA A 221 33.86 -4.56 22.18
C ALA A 221 34.31 -5.89 21.54
N THR A 222 34.25 -5.99 20.22
CA THR A 222 34.72 -7.16 19.47
C THR A 222 36.24 -7.23 19.46
N ASP A 223 36.89 -6.10 19.18
CA ASP A 223 38.36 -6.00 19.15
C ASP A 223 38.96 -6.30 20.54
N ALA A 224 38.40 -5.75 21.61
CA ALA A 224 38.85 -6.00 22.98
C ALA A 224 38.81 -7.50 23.36
N LYS A 225 37.82 -8.25 22.87
CA LYS A 225 37.70 -9.71 23.10
C LYS A 225 38.74 -10.52 22.33
N VAL A 226 39.16 -10.04 21.16
CA VAL A 226 40.20 -10.68 20.34
C VAL A 226 41.57 -10.48 20.96
N TYR A 227 41.89 -9.27 21.42
CA TYR A 227 43.17 -8.97 22.05
C TYR A 227 43.33 -9.53 23.47
N GLY A 228 42.23 -9.68 24.23
CA GLY A 228 42.28 -10.28 25.58
C GLY A 228 42.43 -11.81 25.63
N ARG A 229 42.59 -12.48 24.47
CA ARG A 229 42.77 -13.94 24.36
C ARG A 229 44.17 -14.36 23.88
N GLN A 230 45.10 -13.41 23.76
CA GLN A 230 46.55 -13.67 23.54
C GLN A 230 47.30 -13.56 24.87
#